data_AF-A0A4R4T3X9-F1
#
_entry.id   AF-A0A4R4T3X9-F1
#
_cell.length_a   1.000
_cell.length_b   1.000
_cell.length_c   1.000
_cell.angle_alpha   90.00
_cell.angle_beta   90.00
_cell.angle_gamma   90.00
#
_symmetry.space_group_name_H-M   'P 1'
#
loop_
_entity.id
_entity.type
_entity.pdbx_description
1 polymer ?
#
loop_
_entity_poly.entity_id
_entity_poly.type
_entity_poly.pdbx_seq_one_letter_code
_entity_poly.pdbx_strand_id
1 'polypeptide(L)'
;MGRRPIQVHQLTELGHTALVNADIAPSPQERAIRHVASMSSGTPVDPALRVTLNFHPDRTVRGRPILLALAEDGVYHSQFVTGASNGGLTAHPGGDRWRWESRIFGGAYDHAPAHERPVYGALNFRRKPLGGAPRFGSAHFRLTDEALSRATFCYPDSFFEPSAFDVTASMSLMELAEADRQDALDDYIEAQVHGPLVLNHDVEALVLDPSYRGTVVEEAARSLSCPLEWHSGLRLAVEELGRHPDYRGQEYVDLGTEIAVDGYLDPRIIGDAARTGLHDQQALKKVWHYLARFGESEERNA
;
A
#
# COMPACT_ATOMS: atom_id res chain seq x y z
N MET A 1 -81.28 37.26 24.43
CA MET A 1 -80.97 35.82 24.35
C MET A 1 -80.03 35.63 23.16
N GLY A 2 -78.71 35.60 23.26
CA GLY A 2 -77.86 34.94 24.25
C GLY A 2 -77.18 33.74 23.57
N ARG A 3 -76.00 33.95 22.95
CA ARG A 3 -75.02 32.89 22.63
C ARG A 3 -73.62 33.52 22.58
N ARG A 4 -72.73 33.01 23.43
CA ARG A 4 -71.33 33.43 23.66
C ARG A 4 -70.44 32.96 22.50
N PRO A 5 -69.36 33.69 22.14
CA PRO A 5 -68.30 33.14 21.31
C PRO A 5 -67.28 32.38 22.17
N ILE A 6 -66.84 31.22 21.66
CA ILE A 6 -65.75 30.40 22.21
C ILE A 6 -64.44 30.94 21.62
N GLN A 7 -63.46 31.16 22.49
CA GLN A 7 -62.09 31.54 22.17
C GLN A 7 -61.17 30.41 22.66
N VAL A 8 -60.43 29.73 21.80
CA VAL A 8 -59.30 28.86 22.20
C VAL A 8 -58.24 28.79 21.09
N HIS A 9 -57.13 29.47 21.35
CA HIS A 9 -55.72 29.17 21.10
C HIS A 9 -55.11 28.93 19.69
N GLN A 10 -54.20 29.86 19.37
CA GLN A 10 -52.84 29.68 18.83
C GLN A 10 -52.30 28.24 18.73
N LEU A 11 -51.70 27.93 17.58
CA LEU A 11 -50.45 27.16 17.44
C LEU A 11 -49.88 27.41 16.03
N THR A 12 -49.36 28.63 15.81
CA THR A 12 -48.30 28.88 14.84
C THR A 12 -46.99 28.66 15.58
N GLU A 13 -46.29 27.58 15.24
CA GLU A 13 -44.85 27.31 15.38
C GLU A 13 -44.68 25.80 15.58
N LEU A 14 -44.05 25.15 14.60
CA LEU A 14 -43.30 23.88 14.64
C LEU A 14 -43.32 23.30 13.23
N GLY A 15 -42.65 24.01 12.32
CA GLY A 15 -42.45 23.59 10.94
C GLY A 15 -41.01 23.82 10.52
N HIS A 16 -40.05 23.60 11.42
CA HIS A 16 -38.61 23.54 11.15
C HIS A 16 -38.00 22.61 12.22
N THR A 17 -37.15 21.68 11.81
CA THR A 17 -36.44 20.67 12.63
C THR A 17 -37.14 19.32 12.80
N ALA A 18 -37.32 18.59 11.70
CA ALA A 18 -37.40 17.12 11.72
C ALA A 18 -36.88 16.55 10.38
N LEU A 19 -35.64 16.91 10.06
CA LEU A 19 -34.75 16.07 9.26
C LEU A 19 -33.65 15.64 10.24
N VAL A 20 -33.11 14.43 10.06
CA VAL A 20 -32.01 13.78 10.83
C VAL A 20 -32.46 12.66 11.77
N ASN A 21 -32.53 11.45 11.21
CA ASN A 21 -31.84 10.21 11.66
C ASN A 21 -32.56 9.00 11.06
N ALA A 22 -32.36 8.77 9.76
CA ALA A 22 -32.38 7.40 9.27
C ALA A 22 -31.03 6.80 9.68
N ASP A 23 -31.02 5.72 10.45
CA ASP A 23 -29.83 4.94 10.73
C ASP A 23 -29.25 4.45 9.39
N ILE A 24 -28.31 5.21 8.83
CA ILE A 24 -27.58 4.79 7.63
C ILE A 24 -26.77 3.56 8.05
N ALA A 25 -27.05 2.42 7.41
CA ALA A 25 -26.30 1.21 7.67
C ALA A 25 -24.79 1.47 7.48
N PRO A 26 -23.93 0.98 8.38
CA PRO A 26 -22.50 1.25 8.30
C PRO A 26 -21.93 0.73 6.99
N SER A 27 -21.09 1.54 6.35
CA SER A 27 -20.35 1.19 5.14
C SER A 27 -19.50 -0.08 5.34
N PRO A 28 -19.15 -0.81 4.26
CA PRO A 28 -18.22 -1.94 4.36
C PRO A 28 -16.91 -1.59 5.08
N GLN A 29 -16.41 -0.37 4.89
CA GLN A 29 -15.20 0.15 5.52
C GLN A 29 -15.37 0.26 7.03
N GLU A 30 -16.45 0.88 7.51
CA GLU A 30 -16.72 1.01 8.94
C GLU A 30 -16.95 -0.35 9.61
N ARG A 31 -17.60 -1.29 8.90
CA ARG A 31 -17.78 -2.66 9.41
C ARG A 31 -16.45 -3.39 9.54
N ALA A 32 -15.58 -3.29 8.53
CA ALA A 32 -14.26 -3.91 8.53
C ALA A 32 -13.38 -3.37 9.68
N ILE A 33 -13.27 -2.04 9.80
CA ILE A 33 -12.48 -1.40 10.85
C ILE A 33 -13.01 -1.78 12.24
N ARG A 34 -14.34 -1.76 12.44
CA ARG A 34 -14.95 -2.15 13.72
C ARG A 34 -14.68 -3.62 14.07
N HIS A 35 -14.71 -4.50 13.08
CA HIS A 35 -14.41 -5.92 13.27
C HIS A 35 -12.95 -6.13 13.72
N VAL A 36 -11.99 -5.53 13.01
CA VAL A 36 -10.56 -5.60 13.38
C VAL A 36 -10.33 -4.97 14.75
N ALA A 37 -10.88 -3.79 15.02
CA ALA A 37 -10.77 -3.11 16.32
C ALA A 37 -11.25 -3.96 17.51
N SER A 38 -12.21 -4.87 17.29
CA SER A 38 -12.70 -5.77 18.35
C SER A 38 -11.69 -6.85 18.78
N MET A 39 -10.64 -7.06 17.97
CA MET A 39 -9.54 -8.00 18.19
C MET A 39 -8.21 -7.31 18.52
N SER A 40 -8.17 -5.98 18.41
CA SER A 40 -6.97 -5.17 18.57
C SER A 40 -6.61 -4.90 20.03
N SER A 41 -5.33 -4.63 20.28
CA SER A 41 -4.83 -4.31 21.62
C SER A 41 -3.64 -3.36 21.59
N GLY A 42 -3.14 -2.92 22.75
CA GLY A 42 -2.01 -2.00 22.84
C GLY A 42 -2.41 -0.52 22.81
N THR A 43 -1.43 0.34 22.58
CA THR A 43 -1.58 1.81 22.61
C THR A 43 -1.75 2.37 21.19
N PRO A 44 -2.23 3.61 21.03
CA PRO A 44 -2.33 4.23 19.71
C PRO A 44 -0.97 4.33 19.00
N VAL A 45 -1.00 4.20 17.68
CA VAL A 45 0.19 4.38 16.82
C VAL A 45 0.76 5.80 16.95
N ASP A 46 2.09 5.92 16.85
CA ASP A 46 2.74 7.23 16.72
C ASP A 46 2.21 7.94 15.45
N PRO A 47 1.57 9.12 15.59
CA PRO A 47 0.97 9.84 14.46
C PRO A 47 2.01 10.37 13.47
N ALA A 48 3.31 10.30 13.76
CA ALA A 48 4.39 10.61 12.81
C ALA A 48 4.72 9.43 11.88
N LEU A 49 4.27 8.21 12.20
CA LEU A 49 4.43 7.07 11.29
C LEU A 49 3.48 7.20 10.10
N ARG A 50 3.82 6.53 8.99
CA ARG A 50 3.05 6.53 7.76
C ARG A 50 2.89 5.14 7.18
N VAL A 51 1.75 4.91 6.54
CA VAL A 51 1.59 3.78 5.62
C VAL A 51 2.22 4.15 4.28
N THR A 52 2.89 3.19 3.67
CA THR A 52 3.45 3.33 2.32
C THR A 52 2.92 2.26 1.37
N LEU A 53 2.70 2.65 0.12
CA LEU A 53 2.32 1.74 -0.96
C LEU A 53 3.53 1.52 -1.88
N ASN A 54 4.24 0.41 -1.69
CA ASN A 54 5.44 0.08 -2.48
C ASN A 54 5.07 -0.51 -3.85
N PHE A 55 5.71 -0.01 -4.91
CA PHE A 55 5.54 -0.50 -6.28
C PHE A 55 6.76 -0.21 -7.16
N HIS A 56 6.82 -0.81 -8.34
CA HIS A 56 7.83 -0.50 -9.34
C HIS A 56 7.27 0.55 -10.32
N PRO A 57 7.83 1.77 -10.35
CA PRO A 57 7.25 2.91 -11.07
C PRO A 57 7.36 2.80 -12.60
N ASP A 58 8.17 1.86 -13.06
CA ASP A 58 8.54 1.66 -14.45
C ASP A 58 7.86 0.42 -15.06
N ARG A 59 6.94 -0.22 -14.32
CA ARG A 59 6.09 -1.32 -14.82
C ARG A 59 4.90 -0.79 -15.60
N THR A 60 4.27 -1.70 -16.34
CA THR A 60 3.02 -1.43 -17.06
C THR A 60 1.83 -2.11 -16.39
N VAL A 61 0.67 -1.48 -16.52
CA VAL A 61 -0.65 -2.05 -16.20
C VAL A 61 -1.51 -1.99 -17.45
N ARG A 62 -2.05 -3.13 -17.89
CA ARG A 62 -2.86 -3.23 -19.11
C ARG A 62 -2.18 -2.61 -20.35
N GLY A 63 -0.87 -2.80 -20.48
CA GLY A 63 -0.06 -2.30 -21.60
C GLY A 63 0.30 -0.81 -21.52
N ARG A 64 -0.03 -0.11 -20.43
CA ARG A 64 0.28 1.30 -20.22
C ARG A 64 1.25 1.51 -19.07
N PRO A 65 2.16 2.50 -19.11
CA PRO A 65 3.00 2.86 -17.96
C PRO A 65 2.15 3.17 -16.72
N ILE A 66 2.50 2.58 -15.58
CA ILE A 66 1.67 2.65 -14.36
C ILE A 66 1.45 4.09 -13.88
N LEU A 67 2.48 4.94 -13.95
CA LEU A 67 2.38 6.33 -13.50
C LEU A 67 1.43 7.16 -14.38
N LEU A 68 1.38 6.90 -15.70
CA LEU A 68 0.43 7.58 -16.59
C LEU A 68 -1.00 7.11 -16.35
N ALA A 69 -1.21 5.82 -16.06
CA ALA A 69 -2.52 5.32 -15.68
C ALA A 69 -3.00 5.97 -14.36
N LEU A 70 -2.11 6.07 -13.37
CA LEU A 70 -2.39 6.74 -12.09
C LEU A 70 -2.67 8.24 -12.25
N ALA A 71 -1.96 8.92 -13.14
CA ALA A 71 -2.18 10.35 -13.40
C ALA A 71 -3.55 10.63 -14.01
N GLU A 72 -4.02 9.75 -14.91
CA GLU A 72 -5.34 9.88 -15.52
C GLU A 72 -6.47 9.49 -14.56
N ASP A 73 -6.30 8.41 -13.79
CA ASP A 73 -7.33 7.91 -12.88
C ASP A 73 -7.47 8.83 -11.64
N GLY A 74 -6.36 9.40 -11.15
CA GLY A 74 -6.31 10.21 -9.93
C GLY A 74 -6.59 9.41 -8.64
N VAL A 75 -6.84 8.11 -8.75
CA VAL A 75 -7.18 7.20 -7.65
C VAL A 75 -6.31 5.95 -7.71
N TYR A 76 -5.73 5.56 -6.58
CA TYR A 76 -5.02 4.29 -6.46
C TYR A 76 -6.02 3.16 -6.21
N HIS A 77 -5.99 2.16 -7.08
CA HIS A 77 -6.96 1.07 -7.08
C HIS A 77 -6.37 -0.25 -6.58
N SER A 78 -7.21 -1.05 -5.90
CA SER A 78 -6.85 -2.40 -5.45
C SER A 78 -6.72 -3.37 -6.62
N GLN A 79 -6.12 -4.53 -6.35
CA GLN A 79 -5.97 -5.61 -7.34
C GLN A 79 -7.31 -6.09 -7.91
N PHE A 80 -8.41 -6.01 -7.16
CA PHE A 80 -9.75 -6.36 -7.65
C PHE A 80 -10.20 -5.47 -8.81
N VAL A 81 -9.67 -4.24 -8.88
CA VAL A 81 -9.97 -3.29 -9.96
C VAL A 81 -8.92 -3.35 -11.05
N THR A 82 -7.63 -3.39 -10.70
CA THR A 82 -6.54 -3.27 -11.67
C THR A 82 -6.20 -4.60 -12.35
N GLY A 83 -6.33 -5.71 -11.62
CA GLY A 83 -5.78 -7.01 -12.01
C GLY A 83 -4.25 -7.10 -11.91
N ALA A 84 -3.60 -6.12 -11.28
CA ALA A 84 -2.14 -6.03 -11.16
C ALA A 84 -1.69 -6.17 -9.70
N SER A 85 -0.53 -6.80 -9.48
CA SER A 85 0.10 -6.94 -8.16
C SER A 85 1.57 -7.33 -8.30
N ASN A 86 2.38 -6.99 -7.30
CA ASN A 86 3.73 -7.53 -7.12
C ASN A 86 3.74 -8.81 -6.25
N GLY A 87 2.57 -9.26 -5.78
CA GLY A 87 2.30 -10.55 -5.13
C GLY A 87 1.51 -11.50 -6.04
N GLY A 88 0.73 -12.42 -5.45
CA GLY A 88 -0.13 -13.34 -6.20
C GLY A 88 -1.38 -12.69 -6.80
N LEU A 89 -1.85 -13.17 -7.95
CA LEU A 89 -3.06 -12.70 -8.65
C LEU A 89 -4.32 -13.47 -8.22
N THR A 90 -4.75 -13.29 -6.97
CA THR A 90 -5.85 -14.09 -6.36
C THR A 90 -7.07 -13.26 -5.93
N ALA A 91 -7.16 -11.99 -6.36
CA ALA A 91 -8.27 -11.08 -6.09
C ALA A 91 -9.49 -11.32 -7.00
N HIS A 92 -10.14 -12.47 -6.82
CA HIS A 92 -11.42 -12.78 -7.46
C HIS A 92 -12.28 -13.61 -6.50
N PRO A 93 -13.61 -13.70 -6.71
CA PRO A 93 -14.47 -14.54 -5.88
C PRO A 93 -13.90 -15.96 -5.74
N GLY A 94 -13.76 -16.43 -4.50
CA GLY A 94 -13.21 -17.74 -4.17
C GLY A 94 -11.68 -17.89 -4.22
N GLY A 95 -10.92 -16.87 -4.67
CA GLY A 95 -9.45 -16.85 -4.63
C GLY A 95 -8.90 -16.53 -3.23
N ASP A 96 -7.60 -16.74 -3.03
CA ASP A 96 -6.96 -16.62 -1.70
C ASP A 96 -7.12 -15.23 -1.10
N ARG A 97 -6.93 -14.16 -1.89
CA ARG A 97 -7.13 -12.80 -1.40
C ARG A 97 -8.58 -12.53 -1.01
N TRP A 98 -9.54 -13.05 -1.76
CA TRP A 98 -10.94 -12.93 -1.38
C TRP A 98 -11.23 -13.65 -0.05
N ARG A 99 -10.67 -14.86 0.15
CA ARG A 99 -10.86 -15.66 1.36
C ARG A 99 -10.26 -15.02 2.60
N TRP A 100 -9.02 -14.52 2.51
CA TRP A 100 -8.43 -13.84 3.67
C TRP A 100 -9.14 -12.52 3.96
N GLU A 101 -9.61 -11.76 2.96
CA GLU A 101 -10.30 -10.49 3.22
C GLU A 101 -11.64 -10.76 3.90
N SER A 102 -12.35 -11.83 3.50
CA SER A 102 -13.57 -12.27 4.17
C SER A 102 -13.28 -12.65 5.63
N ARG A 103 -12.22 -13.43 5.89
CA ARG A 103 -11.81 -13.83 7.24
C ARG A 103 -11.39 -12.63 8.11
N ILE A 104 -10.51 -11.77 7.61
CA ILE A 104 -9.89 -10.66 8.34
C ILE A 104 -10.92 -9.56 8.65
N PHE A 105 -11.89 -9.33 7.75
CA PHE A 105 -12.86 -8.24 7.87
C PHE A 105 -14.27 -8.71 8.24
N GLY A 106 -14.43 -9.94 8.72
CA GLY A 106 -15.73 -10.48 9.14
C GLY A 106 -16.78 -10.45 8.02
N GLY A 107 -16.37 -10.73 6.78
CA GLY A 107 -17.23 -10.74 5.60
C GLY A 107 -17.69 -9.35 5.12
N ALA A 108 -17.13 -8.26 5.65
CA ALA A 108 -17.59 -6.90 5.36
C ALA A 108 -17.63 -6.57 3.86
N TYR A 109 -16.73 -7.15 3.06
CA TYR A 109 -16.60 -6.90 1.62
C TYR A 109 -17.18 -7.99 0.71
N ASP A 110 -17.75 -9.06 1.24
CA ASP A 110 -18.11 -10.26 0.46
C ASP A 110 -19.10 -9.96 -0.66
N HIS A 111 -19.95 -8.95 -0.46
CA HIS A 111 -20.91 -8.44 -1.44
C HIS A 111 -20.62 -7.00 -1.88
N ALA A 112 -19.50 -6.41 -1.44
CA ALA A 112 -19.12 -5.05 -1.82
C ALA A 112 -18.50 -5.04 -3.23
N PRO A 113 -18.68 -3.94 -3.99
CA PRO A 113 -18.05 -3.80 -5.28
C PRO A 113 -16.52 -3.74 -5.17
N ALA A 114 -15.83 -4.12 -6.25
CA ALA A 114 -14.37 -4.22 -6.30
C ALA A 114 -13.64 -2.93 -5.88
N HIS A 115 -14.20 -1.76 -6.21
CA HIS A 115 -13.60 -0.45 -5.93
C HIS A 115 -13.74 -0.01 -4.46
N GLU A 116 -14.58 -0.68 -3.67
CA GLU A 116 -14.73 -0.40 -2.24
C GLU A 116 -13.73 -1.19 -1.38
N ARG A 117 -13.09 -2.22 -1.94
CA ARG A 117 -12.15 -3.09 -1.24
C ARG A 117 -10.83 -2.37 -0.93
N PRO A 118 -10.17 -2.73 0.18
CA PRO A 118 -9.01 -2.00 0.65
C PRO A 118 -7.80 -2.11 -0.28
N VAL A 119 -6.98 -1.06 -0.23
CA VAL A 119 -5.64 -1.04 -0.83
C VAL A 119 -4.63 -1.54 0.20
N TYR A 120 -3.65 -2.31 -0.26
CA TYR A 120 -2.64 -2.94 0.60
C TYR A 120 -1.33 -2.15 0.53
N GLY A 121 -0.73 -1.94 1.71
CA GLY A 121 0.58 -1.32 1.89
C GLY A 121 1.24 -1.87 3.15
N ALA A 122 2.14 -1.08 3.74
CA ALA A 122 2.75 -1.42 5.02
C ALA A 122 2.95 -0.19 5.89
N LEU A 123 2.84 -0.35 7.20
CA LEU A 123 3.23 0.68 8.17
C LEU A 123 4.75 0.80 8.16
N ASN A 124 5.29 1.98 7.87
CA ASN A 124 6.72 2.24 7.88
C ASN A 124 7.24 2.48 9.30
N PHE A 125 6.97 1.54 10.23
CA PHE A 125 7.34 1.65 11.65
C PHE A 125 8.87 1.67 11.86
N ARG A 126 9.61 1.05 10.94
CA ARG A 126 11.08 1.08 10.89
C ARG A 126 11.66 2.38 10.29
N ARG A 127 10.81 3.28 9.77
CA ARG A 127 11.21 4.53 9.09
C ARG A 127 12.24 4.30 7.98
N LYS A 128 12.08 3.22 7.22
CA LYS A 128 12.94 2.87 6.09
C LYS A 128 12.76 3.92 4.97
N PRO A 129 13.84 4.47 4.39
CA PRO A 129 13.74 5.41 3.26
C PRO A 129 13.04 4.83 2.03
N LEU A 130 13.03 3.51 1.87
CA LEU A 130 12.34 2.79 0.80
C LEU A 130 10.86 2.50 1.10
N GLY A 131 10.34 2.94 2.24
CA GLY A 131 9.00 2.61 2.71
C GLY A 131 8.93 1.31 3.52
N GLY A 132 7.74 0.99 4.01
CA GLY A 132 7.48 -0.10 4.93
C GLY A 132 7.70 -1.50 4.35
N ALA A 133 7.49 -1.71 3.05
CA ALA A 133 7.62 -3.02 2.41
C ALA A 133 8.39 -2.95 1.07
N PRO A 134 9.71 -2.67 1.11
CA PRO A 134 10.54 -2.53 -0.09
C PRO A 134 10.59 -3.80 -0.95
N ARG A 135 10.24 -4.95 -0.38
CA ARG A 135 10.02 -6.20 -1.12
C ARG A 135 9.14 -6.02 -2.37
N PHE A 136 8.16 -5.11 -2.33
CA PHE A 136 7.20 -4.93 -3.41
C PHE A 136 7.53 -3.80 -4.38
N GLY A 137 8.64 -3.08 -4.22
CA GLY A 137 8.98 -2.05 -5.19
C GLY A 137 10.03 -1.06 -4.75
N SER A 138 10.64 -0.44 -5.75
CA SER A 138 11.67 0.59 -5.63
C SER A 138 11.12 1.98 -5.37
N ALA A 139 9.83 2.20 -5.59
CA ALA A 139 9.14 3.44 -5.28
C ALA A 139 8.06 3.20 -4.24
N HIS A 140 7.61 4.27 -3.60
CA HIS A 140 6.41 4.21 -2.79
C HIS A 140 5.64 5.52 -2.77
N PHE A 141 4.32 5.42 -2.63
CA PHE A 141 3.52 6.54 -2.13
C PHE A 141 3.60 6.57 -0.61
N ARG A 142 3.90 7.73 -0.04
CA ARG A 142 3.75 8.00 1.40
C ARG A 142 2.37 8.60 1.62
N LEU A 143 1.53 7.91 2.38
CA LEU A 143 0.14 8.33 2.60
C LEU A 143 0.04 9.43 3.66
N THR A 144 -1.09 10.13 3.73
CA THR A 144 -1.39 11.10 4.79
C THR A 144 -1.74 10.44 6.12
N ASP A 145 -1.78 11.22 7.19
CA ASP A 145 -2.32 10.81 8.50
C ASP A 145 -3.83 10.49 8.43
N GLU A 146 -4.58 11.18 7.59
CA GLU A 146 -5.99 10.87 7.33
C GLU A 146 -6.15 9.47 6.70
N ALA A 147 -5.34 9.14 5.68
CA ALA A 147 -5.33 7.80 5.11
C ALA A 147 -4.87 6.73 6.11
N LEU A 148 -3.90 7.06 6.98
CA LEU A 148 -3.50 6.20 8.09
C LEU A 148 -4.67 5.92 9.04
N SER A 149 -5.48 6.93 9.38
CA SER A 149 -6.55 6.83 10.38
C SER A 149 -7.62 5.76 10.06
N ARG A 150 -7.77 5.42 8.78
CA ARG A 150 -8.70 4.42 8.23
C ARG A 150 -8.03 3.12 7.79
N ALA A 151 -6.83 2.84 8.31
CA ALA A 151 -6.13 1.59 8.07
C ALA A 151 -6.33 0.55 9.19
N THR A 152 -6.39 -0.71 8.80
CA THR A 152 -6.17 -1.87 9.69
C THR A 152 -4.81 -2.48 9.40
N PHE A 153 -4.33 -3.32 10.31
CA PHE A 153 -2.99 -3.89 10.25
C PHE A 153 -3.00 -5.36 10.63
N CYS A 154 -2.06 -6.14 10.09
CA CYS A 154 -1.81 -7.51 10.53
C CYS A 154 -0.31 -7.83 10.58
N TYR A 155 0.06 -8.76 11.44
CA TYR A 155 1.40 -9.33 11.52
C TYR A 155 1.32 -10.83 11.87
N PRO A 156 2.01 -11.73 11.13
CA PRO A 156 2.68 -11.49 9.84
C PRO A 156 1.68 -11.07 8.73
N ASP A 157 2.13 -10.96 7.48
CA ASP A 157 1.25 -10.55 6.38
C ASP A 157 0.07 -11.52 6.13
N SER A 158 -0.94 -11.07 5.37
CA SER A 158 -2.18 -11.83 5.13
C SER A 158 -1.99 -13.22 4.51
N PHE A 159 -0.87 -13.46 3.81
CA PHE A 159 -0.57 -14.75 3.20
C PHE A 159 -0.24 -15.83 4.24
N PHE A 160 0.34 -15.44 5.37
CA PHE A 160 0.72 -16.37 6.45
C PHE A 160 -0.41 -16.69 7.43
N GLU A 161 -1.66 -16.37 7.08
CA GLU A 161 -2.84 -16.59 7.93
C GLU A 161 -2.68 -16.03 9.35
N PRO A 162 -2.43 -14.71 9.49
CA PRO A 162 -2.13 -14.10 10.77
C PRO A 162 -3.34 -14.19 11.71
N SER A 163 -3.03 -14.16 13.02
CA SER A 163 -4.03 -14.08 14.09
C SER A 163 -3.98 -12.75 14.85
N ALA A 164 -2.94 -11.93 14.62
CA ALA A 164 -2.77 -10.64 15.26
C ALA A 164 -3.19 -9.51 14.30
N PHE A 165 -4.11 -8.68 14.77
CA PHE A 165 -4.73 -7.60 13.99
C PHE A 165 -4.92 -6.35 14.82
N ASP A 166 -4.54 -5.21 14.26
CA ASP A 166 -4.60 -3.93 14.97
C ASP A 166 -5.22 -2.81 14.13
N VAL A 167 -5.60 -1.74 14.80
CA VAL A 167 -6.05 -0.46 14.22
C VAL A 167 -5.18 0.66 14.75
N THR A 168 -5.24 1.85 14.15
CA THR A 168 -4.43 3.00 14.60
C THR A 168 -4.61 3.35 16.08
N ALA A 169 -5.80 3.15 16.64
CA ALA A 169 -6.10 3.43 18.05
C ALA A 169 -5.57 2.35 19.04
N SER A 170 -5.14 1.19 18.54
CA SER A 170 -4.69 0.06 19.37
C SER A 170 -3.69 -0.77 18.56
N MET A 171 -2.40 -0.58 18.83
CA MET A 171 -1.27 -1.09 18.06
C MET A 171 -0.24 -1.85 18.93
N SER A 172 -0.47 -3.14 19.11
CA SER A 172 0.43 -4.15 19.68
C SER A 172 1.38 -4.79 18.67
N LEU A 173 1.07 -4.75 17.36
CA LEU A 173 1.85 -5.43 16.32
C LEU A 173 3.31 -4.96 16.22
N MET A 174 3.61 -3.72 16.62
CA MET A 174 4.99 -3.19 16.61
C MET A 174 5.89 -3.98 17.55
N GLU A 175 5.40 -4.31 18.75
CA GLU A 175 6.16 -5.12 19.73
C GLU A 175 6.37 -6.55 19.21
N LEU A 176 5.36 -7.13 18.54
CA LEU A 176 5.46 -8.45 17.93
C LEU A 176 6.50 -8.47 16.79
N ALA A 177 6.46 -7.49 15.89
CA ALA A 177 7.42 -7.36 14.79
C ALA A 177 8.84 -7.04 15.28
N GLU A 178 8.99 -6.31 16.38
CA GLU A 178 10.29 -6.04 17.01
C GLU A 178 10.91 -7.26 17.69
N ALA A 179 10.09 -8.16 18.24
CA ALA A 179 10.55 -9.37 18.88
C ALA A 179 10.90 -10.50 17.90
N ASP A 180 10.32 -10.47 16.69
CA ASP A 180 10.52 -11.48 15.66
C ASP A 180 11.86 -11.30 14.91
N ARG A 181 12.39 -12.39 14.36
CA ARG A 181 13.63 -12.41 13.57
C ARG A 181 13.33 -12.88 12.16
N GLN A 182 12.77 -11.98 11.36
CA GLN A 182 12.55 -12.18 9.92
C GLN A 182 13.72 -11.69 9.08
N ASP A 183 13.76 -12.10 7.81
CA ASP A 183 14.60 -11.41 6.83
C ASP A 183 14.17 -9.94 6.71
N ALA A 184 15.12 -9.04 6.46
CA ALA A 184 14.85 -7.60 6.46
C ALA A 184 13.80 -7.15 5.40
N LEU A 185 13.61 -7.95 4.34
CA LEU A 185 12.55 -7.72 3.34
C LEU A 185 11.17 -8.20 3.78
N ASP A 186 11.10 -9.10 4.76
CA ASP A 186 9.87 -9.69 5.28
C ASP A 186 9.50 -9.08 6.67
N ASP A 187 10.37 -8.23 7.24
CA ASP A 187 10.12 -7.39 8.44
C ASP A 187 9.26 -6.15 8.09
N TYR A 188 7.95 -6.39 7.98
CA TYR A 188 6.94 -5.34 7.81
C TYR A 188 5.61 -5.70 8.49
N ILE A 189 4.88 -4.67 8.91
CA ILE A 189 3.48 -4.77 9.34
C ILE A 189 2.62 -4.41 8.13
N GLU A 190 1.83 -5.37 7.64
CA GLU A 190 0.95 -5.15 6.51
C GLU A 190 -0.19 -4.20 6.93
N ALA A 191 -0.52 -3.25 6.06
CA ALA A 191 -1.60 -2.29 6.26
C ALA A 191 -2.66 -2.45 5.17
N GLN A 192 -3.94 -2.42 5.55
CA GLN A 192 -5.07 -2.40 4.63
C GLN A 192 -5.81 -1.07 4.81
N VAL A 193 -5.73 -0.19 3.81
CA VAL A 193 -6.33 1.15 3.81
C VAL A 193 -7.74 1.07 3.26
N HIS A 194 -8.74 1.43 4.06
CA HIS A 194 -10.15 1.27 3.72
C HIS A 194 -10.74 2.54 3.09
N GLY A 195 -11.47 2.37 1.97
CA GLY A 195 -12.07 3.47 1.20
C GLY A 195 -11.18 3.94 0.05
N PRO A 196 -11.68 4.86 -0.81
CA PRO A 196 -10.94 5.37 -1.96
C PRO A 196 -9.59 5.97 -1.55
N LEU A 197 -8.59 5.87 -2.42
CA LEU A 197 -7.28 6.50 -2.19
C LEU A 197 -7.00 7.48 -3.32
N VAL A 198 -7.37 8.75 -3.09
CA VAL A 198 -7.29 9.83 -4.07
C VAL A 198 -5.91 10.50 -3.97
N LEU A 199 -5.17 10.56 -5.07
CA LEU A 199 -3.75 10.92 -5.04
C LEU A 199 -3.48 12.37 -4.59
N ASN A 200 -4.38 13.32 -4.85
CA ASN A 200 -4.18 14.72 -4.42
C ASN A 200 -4.55 14.97 -2.95
N HIS A 201 -5.12 13.98 -2.27
CA HIS A 201 -5.68 14.11 -0.93
C HIS A 201 -5.00 13.15 0.06
N ASP A 202 -4.85 11.90 -0.34
CA ASP A 202 -4.40 10.81 0.53
C ASP A 202 -2.90 10.54 0.43
N VAL A 203 -2.17 11.26 -0.42
CA VAL A 203 -0.73 11.07 -0.67
C VAL A 203 0.04 12.34 -0.36
N GLU A 204 1.01 12.23 0.54
CA GLU A 204 1.96 13.30 0.85
C GLU A 204 3.02 13.45 -0.24
N ALA A 205 3.55 12.32 -0.74
CA ALA A 205 4.53 12.31 -1.82
C ALA A 205 4.59 10.95 -2.53
N LEU A 206 4.94 10.97 -3.81
CA LEU A 206 5.60 9.86 -4.49
C LEU A 206 7.10 9.95 -4.23
N VAL A 207 7.71 8.90 -3.70
CA VAL A 207 9.15 8.81 -3.47
C VAL A 207 9.77 7.85 -4.47
N LEU A 208 10.74 8.32 -5.27
CA LEU A 208 11.44 7.55 -6.30
C LEU A 208 12.92 7.32 -5.99
N ASP A 209 13.48 6.31 -6.65
CA ASP A 209 14.93 6.09 -6.71
C ASP A 209 15.61 7.10 -7.67
N PRO A 210 16.76 7.70 -7.32
CA PRO A 210 17.49 8.64 -8.18
C PRO A 210 17.88 8.11 -9.57
N SER A 211 17.97 6.79 -9.78
CA SER A 211 18.22 6.18 -11.10
C SER A 211 17.17 6.56 -12.14
N TYR A 212 15.98 6.99 -11.73
CA TYR A 212 14.92 7.47 -12.62
C TYR A 212 15.05 8.95 -13.01
N ARG A 213 16.04 9.69 -12.50
CA ARG A 213 16.25 11.09 -12.89
C ARG A 213 16.57 11.23 -14.38
N GLY A 214 15.94 12.19 -15.04
CA GLY A 214 16.05 12.45 -16.47
C GLY A 214 15.41 11.38 -17.36
N THR A 215 14.60 10.47 -16.79
CA THR A 215 13.95 9.40 -17.55
C THR A 215 12.47 9.69 -17.79
N VAL A 216 11.85 8.91 -18.69
CA VAL A 216 10.39 8.93 -18.92
C VAL A 216 9.57 8.58 -17.67
N VAL A 217 10.17 7.89 -16.69
CA VAL A 217 9.52 7.58 -15.40
C VAL A 217 9.40 8.85 -14.57
N GLU A 218 10.42 9.70 -14.53
CA GLU A 218 10.34 11.00 -13.86
C GLU A 218 9.32 11.92 -14.55
N GLU A 219 9.32 11.96 -15.88
CA GLU A 219 8.34 12.74 -16.63
C GLU A 219 6.90 12.32 -16.29
N ALA A 220 6.63 11.00 -16.30
CA ALA A 220 5.33 10.47 -15.91
C ALA A 220 5.00 10.75 -14.42
N ALA A 221 5.98 10.65 -13.52
CA ALA A 221 5.79 10.96 -12.10
C ALA A 221 5.39 12.41 -11.87
N ARG A 222 5.96 13.35 -12.65
CA ARG A 222 5.63 14.78 -12.58
C ARG A 222 4.22 15.12 -13.08
N SER A 223 3.56 14.19 -13.78
CA SER A 223 2.16 14.36 -14.18
C SER A 223 1.15 14.01 -13.07
N LEU A 224 1.60 13.42 -11.96
CA LEU A 224 0.74 13.12 -10.82
C LEU A 224 0.40 14.39 -10.02
N SER A 225 -0.74 14.34 -9.34
CA SER A 225 -1.24 15.43 -8.51
C SER A 225 -0.63 15.49 -7.10
N CYS A 226 0.48 14.79 -6.86
CA CYS A 226 1.18 14.75 -5.57
C CYS A 226 2.65 15.16 -5.72
N PRO A 227 3.29 15.68 -4.67
CA PRO A 227 4.73 15.97 -4.67
C PRO A 227 5.59 14.77 -5.08
N LEU A 228 6.71 15.05 -5.76
CA LEU A 228 7.75 14.07 -6.10
C LEU A 228 8.99 14.29 -5.21
N GLU A 229 9.36 13.26 -4.47
CA GLU A 229 10.54 13.18 -3.62
C GLU A 229 11.47 12.04 -4.07
N TRP A 230 12.66 11.99 -3.49
CA TRP A 230 13.68 10.99 -3.81
C TRP A 230 14.25 10.39 -2.53
N HIS A 231 14.42 9.07 -2.50
CA HIS A 231 15.20 8.42 -1.45
C HIS A 231 16.69 8.37 -1.83
N SER A 232 17.53 7.82 -0.95
CA SER A 232 19.00 7.82 -1.05
C SER A 232 19.60 6.91 -2.14
N GLY A 233 18.77 6.37 -3.03
CA GLY A 233 19.16 5.42 -4.08
C GLY A 233 19.48 4.01 -3.60
N LEU A 234 19.42 3.07 -4.53
CA LEU A 234 19.85 1.69 -4.35
C LEU A 234 20.84 1.30 -5.44
N ARG A 235 21.99 0.80 -5.01
CA ARG A 235 22.99 0.24 -5.92
C ARG A 235 23.57 -1.04 -5.34
N LEU A 236 23.68 -2.08 -6.15
CA LEU A 236 24.29 -3.36 -5.79
C LEU A 236 25.39 -3.71 -6.79
N ALA A 237 26.61 -3.91 -6.31
CA ALA A 237 27.71 -4.40 -7.12
C ALA A 237 27.53 -5.90 -7.43
N VAL A 238 27.89 -6.33 -8.63
CA VAL A 238 27.83 -7.75 -9.03
C VAL A 238 28.71 -8.62 -8.13
N GLU A 239 29.83 -8.09 -7.63
CA GLU A 239 30.69 -8.80 -6.68
C GLU A 239 29.99 -9.06 -5.35
N GLU A 240 29.17 -8.13 -4.87
CA GLU A 240 28.38 -8.32 -3.65
C GLU A 240 27.21 -9.27 -3.91
N LEU A 241 26.52 -9.14 -5.06
CA LEU A 241 25.49 -10.08 -5.49
C LEU A 241 26.02 -11.53 -5.47
N GLY A 242 27.22 -11.75 -6.00
CA GLY A 242 27.89 -13.05 -6.05
C GLY A 242 28.26 -13.66 -4.69
N ARG A 243 28.21 -12.89 -3.60
CA ARG A 243 28.45 -13.40 -2.23
C ARG A 243 27.23 -14.06 -1.60
N HIS A 244 26.04 -13.94 -2.23
CA HIS A 244 24.78 -14.38 -1.62
C HIS A 244 24.02 -15.44 -2.47
N PRO A 245 24.66 -16.49 -3.01
CA PRO A 245 23.96 -17.46 -3.87
C PRO A 245 22.81 -18.18 -3.15
N ASP A 246 22.90 -18.34 -1.83
CA ASP A 246 21.90 -19.07 -1.03
C ASP A 246 20.65 -18.24 -0.68
N TYR A 247 20.61 -16.94 -0.97
CA TYR A 247 19.47 -16.09 -0.56
C TYR A 247 18.20 -16.36 -1.38
N ARG A 248 18.29 -16.31 -2.71
CA ARG A 248 17.19 -16.70 -3.62
C ARG A 248 17.60 -17.79 -4.60
N GLY A 249 18.89 -17.97 -4.88
CA GLY A 249 19.40 -18.98 -5.82
C GLY A 249 20.48 -18.41 -6.73
N GLN A 250 21.44 -19.27 -7.11
CA GLN A 250 22.54 -18.92 -8.03
C GLN A 250 22.02 -18.42 -9.38
N GLU A 251 20.91 -18.97 -9.88
CA GLU A 251 20.30 -18.57 -11.15
C GLU A 251 19.90 -17.08 -11.18
N TYR A 252 19.59 -16.48 -10.03
CA TYR A 252 19.24 -15.05 -9.94
C TYR A 252 20.48 -14.17 -9.76
N VAL A 253 21.56 -14.72 -9.19
CA VAL A 253 22.89 -14.08 -9.20
C VAL A 253 23.39 -13.99 -10.64
N ASP A 254 23.27 -15.09 -11.40
CA ASP A 254 23.67 -15.14 -12.81
C ASP A 254 22.85 -14.15 -13.65
N LEU A 255 21.52 -14.15 -13.49
CA LEU A 255 20.65 -13.18 -14.17
C LEU A 255 20.96 -11.73 -13.78
N GLY A 256 21.18 -11.45 -12.48
CA GLY A 256 21.55 -10.12 -12.03
C GLY A 256 22.90 -9.67 -12.60
N THR A 257 23.84 -10.60 -12.76
CA THR A 257 25.14 -10.35 -13.40
C THR A 257 24.97 -10.07 -14.90
N GLU A 258 24.10 -10.82 -15.57
CA GLU A 258 23.81 -10.66 -17.00
C GLU A 258 23.25 -9.27 -17.34
N ILE A 259 22.30 -8.77 -16.54
CA ILE A 259 21.63 -7.49 -16.82
C ILE A 259 22.37 -6.28 -16.25
N ALA A 260 23.42 -6.49 -15.44
CA ALA A 260 24.15 -5.41 -14.81
C ALA A 260 24.80 -4.47 -15.83
N VAL A 261 24.81 -3.18 -15.53
CA VAL A 261 25.47 -2.16 -16.33
C VAL A 261 26.68 -1.66 -15.57
N ASP A 262 27.86 -1.69 -16.21
CA ASP A 262 29.15 -1.31 -15.61
C ASP A 262 29.45 -2.01 -14.28
N GLY A 263 28.97 -3.26 -14.12
CA GLY A 263 29.18 -4.07 -12.91
C GLY A 263 28.19 -3.78 -11.77
N TYR A 264 27.12 -3.01 -12.02
CA TYR A 264 26.14 -2.65 -10.99
C TYR A 264 24.70 -2.91 -11.42
N LEU A 265 23.86 -3.11 -10.41
CA LEU A 265 22.40 -3.10 -10.48
C LEU A 265 21.85 -1.87 -9.75
N ASP A 266 20.83 -1.26 -10.35
CA ASP A 266 19.96 -0.26 -9.74
C ASP A 266 18.50 -0.58 -10.13
N PRO A 267 17.49 0.12 -9.57
CA PRO A 267 16.09 -0.17 -9.90
C PRO A 267 15.75 0.04 -11.38
N ARG A 268 16.36 1.04 -12.03
CA ARG A 268 16.15 1.31 -13.45
C ARG A 268 16.63 0.14 -14.30
N ILE A 269 17.81 -0.42 -14.05
CA ILE A 269 18.39 -1.53 -14.81
C ILE A 269 17.48 -2.76 -14.77
N ILE A 270 17.03 -3.17 -13.58
CA ILE A 270 16.06 -4.26 -13.41
C ILE A 270 14.76 -3.93 -14.15
N GLY A 271 14.38 -2.66 -14.12
CA GLY A 271 13.24 -2.13 -14.82
C GLY A 271 13.29 -2.19 -16.35
N ASP A 272 14.42 -1.79 -16.91
CA ASP A 272 14.72 -1.82 -18.33
C ASP A 272 14.67 -3.26 -18.84
N ALA A 273 15.29 -4.20 -18.09
CA ALA A 273 15.21 -5.63 -18.36
C ALA A 273 13.76 -6.14 -18.33
N ALA A 274 12.95 -5.70 -17.36
CA ALA A 274 11.53 -6.10 -17.30
C ALA A 274 10.73 -5.62 -18.52
N ARG A 275 11.04 -4.44 -19.08
CA ARG A 275 10.33 -3.88 -20.23
C ARG A 275 10.69 -4.52 -21.57
N THR A 276 11.82 -5.21 -21.68
CA THR A 276 12.16 -5.94 -22.91
C THR A 276 11.21 -7.12 -23.17
N GLY A 277 10.60 -7.67 -22.11
CA GLY A 277 9.79 -8.88 -22.19
C GLY A 277 10.60 -10.17 -22.46
N LEU A 278 11.94 -10.09 -22.46
CA LEU A 278 12.83 -11.22 -22.75
C LEU A 278 13.15 -12.05 -21.51
N HIS A 279 12.87 -11.54 -20.31
CA HIS A 279 13.16 -12.21 -19.05
C HIS A 279 11.87 -12.57 -18.30
N ASP A 280 11.93 -13.67 -17.55
CA ASP A 280 10.84 -14.05 -16.65
C ASP A 280 10.66 -13.01 -15.53
N GLN A 281 9.43 -12.57 -15.32
CA GLN A 281 9.11 -11.51 -14.36
C GLN A 281 9.29 -11.99 -12.91
N GLN A 282 9.09 -13.28 -12.62
CA GLN A 282 9.36 -13.80 -11.28
C GLN A 282 10.86 -13.87 -11.01
N ALA A 283 11.68 -14.19 -12.01
CA ALA A 283 13.13 -14.15 -11.90
C ALA A 283 13.65 -12.72 -11.64
N LEU A 284 13.17 -11.73 -12.40
CA LEU A 284 13.52 -10.32 -12.14
C LEU A 284 13.06 -9.83 -10.76
N LYS A 285 11.92 -10.32 -10.25
CA LYS A 285 11.49 -10.07 -8.88
C LYS A 285 12.49 -10.63 -7.86
N LYS A 286 13.09 -11.80 -8.11
CA LYS A 286 14.14 -12.34 -7.23
C LYS A 286 15.43 -11.53 -7.31
N VAL A 287 15.81 -11.02 -8.48
CA VAL A 287 16.91 -10.06 -8.62
C VAL A 287 16.62 -8.77 -7.84
N TRP A 288 15.38 -8.25 -7.91
CA TRP A 288 14.96 -7.12 -7.07
C TRP A 288 15.13 -7.41 -5.58
N HIS A 289 14.78 -8.61 -5.12
CA HIS A 289 14.99 -8.96 -3.71
C HIS A 289 16.48 -8.87 -3.31
N TYR A 290 17.42 -9.24 -4.18
CA TYR A 290 18.84 -9.02 -3.90
C TYR A 290 19.18 -7.53 -3.77
N LEU A 291 18.76 -6.72 -4.73
CA LEU A 291 19.01 -5.28 -4.71
C LEU A 291 18.39 -4.61 -3.47
N ALA A 292 17.15 -4.94 -3.12
CA ALA A 292 16.48 -4.36 -1.96
C ALA A 292 17.05 -4.84 -0.61
N ARG A 293 17.67 -6.02 -0.57
CA ARG A 293 18.21 -6.63 0.66
C ARG A 293 19.67 -6.28 0.92
N PHE A 294 20.48 -6.19 -0.13
CA PHE A 294 21.95 -6.02 -0.06
C PHE A 294 22.44 -4.76 -0.77
N GLY A 295 21.56 -4.07 -1.50
CA GLY A 295 21.90 -2.79 -2.12
C GLY A 295 22.17 -1.72 -1.08
N GLU A 296 23.11 -0.86 -1.42
CA GLU A 296 23.58 0.21 -0.57
C GLU A 296 23.11 1.55 -1.12
N SER A 297 22.90 2.53 -0.23
CA SER A 297 22.57 3.90 -0.65
C SER A 297 23.76 4.59 -1.30
N GLU A 298 23.51 5.38 -2.35
CA GLU A 298 24.57 6.11 -3.07
C GLU A 298 25.29 7.12 -2.17
N GLU A 299 24.63 7.62 -1.12
CA GLU A 299 25.21 8.51 -0.12
C GLU A 299 26.37 7.89 0.70
N ARG A 300 26.55 6.56 0.69
CA ARG A 300 27.71 5.92 1.34
C ARG A 300 28.97 5.89 0.46
N ASN A 301 28.85 6.30 -0.81
CA ASN A 301 29.92 6.26 -1.82
C ASN A 301 30.25 7.64 -2.43
N ALA A 302 29.75 8.73 -1.85
CA ALA A 302 30.10 10.12 -2.17
C ALA A 302 30.90 10.75 -1.02
#